data_AF-A0A066X7L2-F1
#
_entry.id   AF-A0A066X7L2-F1
#
_cell.length_a   1.000
_cell.length_b   1.000
_cell.length_c   1.000
_cell.angle_alpha   90.00
_cell.angle_beta   90.00
_cell.angle_gamma   90.00
#
_symmetry.space_group_name_H-M   'P 1'
#
loop_
_entity.id
_entity.type
_entity.pdbx_description
1 polymer ?
#
loop_
_entity_poly.entity_id
_entity_poly.type
_entity_poly.pdbx_seq_one_letter_code
_entity_poly.pdbx_strand_id
1 'polypeptide(L)'
;MQVIKPLYGIAEAGTHWWATYSRHHKEALQMDTSTFDPCLLITSATNPHFGVVGMQTDDAIGLTDEPFSAREDDELEKVTFTAKAKQKLTLDTPLTFNGGVVSLTANGELYLKQKGQGKFPM
;
A
#
# COMPACT_ATOMS: atom_id res chain seq x y z
N MET A 1 34.19 -9.49 -9.11
CA MET A 1 33.04 -9.61 -8.19
C MET A 1 31.94 -10.33 -8.95
N GLN A 2 31.57 -11.54 -8.53
CA GLN A 2 30.59 -12.38 -9.24
C GLN A 2 29.46 -12.69 -8.25
N VAL A 3 28.23 -12.26 -8.57
CA VAL A 3 27.05 -12.52 -7.74
C VAL A 3 26.58 -13.95 -8.03
N ILE A 4 26.79 -14.87 -7.08
CA ILE A 4 26.58 -16.32 -7.26
C ILE A 4 25.09 -16.73 -7.16
N LYS A 5 24.22 -15.89 -6.61
CA LYS A 5 22.75 -16.00 -6.62
C LYS A 5 22.20 -14.68 -6.09
N PRO A 6 21.30 -13.98 -6.81
CA PRO A 6 20.65 -12.81 -6.23
C PRO A 6 19.76 -13.26 -5.07
N LEU A 7 19.61 -12.43 -4.02
CA LEU A 7 18.80 -12.71 -2.81
C LEU A 7 17.29 -12.91 -3.08
N TYR A 8 16.87 -12.99 -4.34
CA TYR A 8 15.48 -13.23 -4.73
C TYR A 8 15.03 -14.60 -4.20
N GLY A 9 14.01 -14.59 -3.33
CA GLY A 9 13.41 -15.80 -2.78
C GLY A 9 13.70 -16.06 -1.30
N ILE A 10 14.54 -15.25 -0.65
CA ILE A 10 14.66 -15.27 0.82
C ILE A 10 13.52 -14.42 1.39
N ALA A 11 12.78 -14.95 2.36
CA ALA A 11 11.64 -14.27 3.00
C ALA A 11 12.01 -12.91 3.62
N GLU A 12 13.30 -12.65 3.88
CA GLU A 12 13.83 -11.41 4.45
C GLU A 12 14.26 -10.39 3.37
N ALA A 13 14.29 -10.77 2.09
CA ALA A 13 14.63 -9.87 1.01
C ALA A 13 13.42 -8.99 0.65
N GLY A 14 13.60 -7.67 0.60
CA GLY A 14 12.53 -6.74 0.21
C GLY A 14 11.92 -7.05 -1.16
N THR A 15 12.67 -7.67 -2.07
CA THR A 15 12.18 -8.12 -3.38
C THR A 15 11.26 -9.34 -3.30
N HIS A 16 11.43 -10.21 -2.31
CA HIS A 16 10.51 -11.31 -2.05
C HIS A 16 9.18 -10.78 -1.50
N TRP A 17 9.22 -9.83 -0.55
CA TRP A 17 8.02 -9.18 -0.05
C TRP A 17 7.28 -8.41 -1.13
N TRP A 18 8.01 -7.64 -1.95
CA TRP A 18 7.44 -6.97 -3.11
C TRP A 18 6.71 -7.98 -4.02
N ALA A 19 7.35 -9.10 -4.37
CA ALA A 19 6.77 -10.06 -5.31
C ALA A 19 5.52 -10.73 -4.73
N THR A 20 5.56 -11.11 -3.46
CA THR A 20 4.43 -11.77 -2.80
C THR A 20 3.26 -10.81 -2.61
N TYR A 21 3.50 -9.58 -2.15
CA TYR A 21 2.45 -8.59 -1.89
C TYR A 21 1.88 -7.98 -3.19
N SER A 22 2.73 -7.71 -4.19
CA SER A 22 2.28 -7.29 -5.53
C SER A 22 1.45 -8.37 -6.21
N ARG A 23 1.89 -9.64 -6.15
CA ARG A 23 1.12 -10.75 -6.68
C ARG A 23 -0.23 -10.90 -5.98
N HIS A 24 -0.28 -10.74 -4.66
CA HIS A 24 -1.54 -10.76 -3.92
C HIS A 24 -2.53 -9.71 -4.45
N HIS A 25 -2.09 -8.45 -4.64
CA HIS A 25 -2.96 -7.42 -5.20
C HIS A 25 -3.42 -7.75 -6.62
N LYS A 26 -2.52 -8.29 -7.45
CA LYS A 26 -2.86 -8.60 -8.84
C LYS A 26 -3.82 -9.77 -8.96
N GLU A 27 -3.57 -10.87 -8.26
CA GLU A 27 -4.31 -12.11 -8.41
C GLU A 27 -5.53 -12.17 -7.49
N ALA A 28 -5.37 -11.89 -6.19
CA ALA A 28 -6.45 -11.99 -5.20
C ALA A 28 -7.40 -10.79 -5.26
N LEU A 29 -6.85 -9.58 -5.46
CA LEU A 29 -7.64 -8.35 -5.54
C LEU A 29 -7.97 -7.90 -6.97
N GLN A 30 -7.56 -8.68 -7.99
CA GLN A 30 -7.85 -8.39 -9.40
C GLN A 30 -7.44 -6.97 -9.78
N MET A 31 -6.17 -6.67 -9.61
CA MET A 31 -5.58 -5.39 -9.99
C MET A 31 -4.54 -5.57 -11.11
N ASP A 32 -4.37 -4.53 -11.91
CA ASP A 32 -3.33 -4.40 -12.90
C ASP A 32 -2.35 -3.30 -12.50
N THR A 33 -1.10 -3.42 -12.96
CA THR A 33 -0.11 -2.34 -12.82
C THR A 33 -0.39 -1.25 -13.84
N SER A 34 -0.29 0.01 -13.40
CA SER A 34 -0.26 1.15 -14.31
C SER A 34 0.85 1.00 -15.35
N THR A 35 0.62 1.53 -16.55
CA THR A 35 1.60 1.50 -17.63
C THR A 35 2.84 2.35 -17.34
N PHE A 36 2.73 3.32 -16.43
CA PHE A 36 3.80 4.28 -16.13
C PHE A 36 4.59 3.95 -14.86
N ASP A 37 3.96 3.29 -13.89
CA ASP A 37 4.57 2.98 -12.60
C ASP A 37 4.15 1.56 -12.15
N PRO A 38 5.08 0.59 -12.06
CA PRO A 38 4.78 -0.77 -11.62
C PRO A 38 4.36 -0.86 -10.14
N CYS A 39 4.60 0.19 -9.35
CA CYS A 39 4.16 0.29 -7.96
C CYS A 39 2.80 0.98 -7.81
N LEU A 40 2.22 1.49 -8.90
CA LEU A 40 0.85 2.00 -8.92
C LEU A 40 -0.08 0.95 -9.51
N LEU A 41 -0.99 0.44 -8.69
CA LEU A 41 -1.97 -0.57 -9.06
C LEU A 41 -3.35 0.06 -9.23
N ILE A 42 -4.09 -0.41 -10.23
CA ILE A 42 -5.46 -0.02 -10.52
C ILE A 42 -6.32 -1.28 -10.67
N THR A 43 -7.56 -1.25 -10.24
CA THR A 43 -8.49 -2.38 -10.43
C THR A 43 -8.61 -2.75 -11.91
N SER A 44 -8.56 -4.05 -12.20
CA SER A 44 -8.63 -4.55 -13.57
C SER A 44 -10.03 -4.32 -14.16
N ALA A 45 -10.14 -4.40 -15.49
CA ALA A 45 -11.41 -4.22 -16.19
C ALA A 45 -12.49 -5.26 -15.80
N THR A 46 -12.10 -6.38 -15.18
CA THR A 46 -13.01 -7.44 -14.74
C THR A 46 -13.42 -7.32 -13.27
N ASN A 47 -12.78 -6.41 -12.51
CA ASN A 47 -13.14 -6.16 -11.13
C ASN A 47 -14.33 -5.17 -11.08
N PRO A 48 -15.46 -5.54 -10.46
CA PRO A 48 -16.62 -4.64 -10.36
C PRO A 48 -16.45 -3.51 -9.34
N HIS A 49 -15.37 -3.53 -8.56
CA HIS A 49 -15.09 -2.57 -7.50
C HIS A 49 -13.94 -1.64 -7.88
N PHE A 50 -13.92 -0.47 -7.27
CA PHE A 50 -12.92 0.55 -7.52
C PHE A 50 -11.78 0.48 -6.50
N GLY A 51 -10.55 0.49 -7.01
CA GLY A 51 -9.35 0.59 -6.18
C GLY A 51 -8.16 1.13 -6.95
N VAL A 52 -7.45 2.06 -6.33
CA VAL A 52 -6.14 2.53 -6.76
C VAL A 52 -5.20 2.41 -5.56
N VAL A 53 -4.11 1.67 -5.71
CA VAL A 53 -3.16 1.40 -4.62
C VAL A 53 -1.75 1.78 -5.05
N GLY A 54 -1.13 2.68 -4.31
CA GLY A 54 0.28 2.99 -4.42
C GLY A 54 1.08 2.16 -3.41
N MET A 55 1.99 1.33 -3.91
CA MET A 55 2.89 0.52 -3.10
C MET A 55 4.23 1.23 -2.90
N GLN A 56 4.76 1.22 -1.68
CA GLN A 56 6.13 1.60 -1.38
C GLN A 56 6.81 0.50 -0.55
N THR A 57 8.12 0.64 -0.35
CA THR A 57 8.84 -0.19 0.60
C THR A 57 8.22 0.01 1.98
N ASP A 58 7.80 -1.09 2.62
CA ASP A 58 7.22 -1.18 3.97
C ASP A 58 5.80 -0.62 4.20
N ASP A 59 5.27 0.25 3.34
CA ASP A 59 3.92 0.82 3.45
C ASP A 59 3.18 0.84 2.10
N ALA A 60 1.85 0.80 2.14
CA ALA A 60 0.97 1.00 0.99
C ALA A 60 -0.10 2.04 1.32
N ILE A 61 -0.56 2.77 0.30
CA ILE A 61 -1.67 3.73 0.42
C ILE A 61 -2.69 3.47 -0.69
N GLY A 62 -3.96 3.42 -0.32
CA GLY A 62 -5.05 3.08 -1.24
C GLY A 62 -6.17 4.10 -1.21
N LEU A 63 -6.76 4.35 -2.38
CA LEU A 63 -8.08 4.94 -2.54
C LEU A 63 -9.01 3.89 -3.11
N THR A 64 -9.95 3.42 -2.30
CA THR A 64 -10.80 2.26 -2.61
C THR A 64 -12.25 2.55 -2.23
N ASP A 65 -13.17 1.85 -2.89
CA ASP A 65 -14.55 1.76 -2.41
C ASP A 65 -14.66 0.76 -1.24
N GLU A 66 -15.79 0.80 -0.53
CA GLU A 66 -16.02 -0.08 0.62
C GLU A 66 -16.02 -1.57 0.26
N PRO A 67 -16.65 -2.02 -0.85
CA PRO A 67 -16.59 -3.42 -1.26
C PRO A 67 -15.18 -3.93 -1.55
N PHE A 68 -14.34 -3.15 -2.26
CA PHE A 68 -12.95 -3.51 -2.49
C PHE A 68 -12.18 -3.59 -1.17
N SER A 69 -12.37 -2.60 -0.30
CA SER A 69 -11.72 -2.55 1.00
C SER A 69 -12.07 -3.77 1.86
N ALA A 70 -13.34 -4.18 1.91
CA ALA A 70 -13.75 -5.38 2.64
C ALA A 70 -13.10 -6.65 2.06
N ARG A 71 -13.09 -6.79 0.73
CA ARG A 71 -12.44 -7.92 0.05
C ARG A 71 -10.95 -8.00 0.36
N GLU A 72 -10.26 -6.86 0.43
CA GLU A 72 -8.85 -6.82 0.80
C GLU A 72 -8.60 -7.38 2.19
N ASP A 73 -9.42 -7.02 3.18
CA ASP A 73 -9.31 -7.58 4.54
C ASP A 73 -9.56 -9.10 4.52
N ASP A 74 -10.61 -9.55 3.84
CA ASP A 74 -10.95 -10.98 3.71
C ASP A 74 -9.81 -11.80 3.06
N GLU A 75 -9.18 -11.27 2.02
CA GLU A 75 -8.07 -11.93 1.34
C GLU A 75 -6.80 -11.91 2.20
N LEU A 76 -6.52 -10.82 2.92
CA LEU A 76 -5.39 -10.73 3.85
C LEU A 76 -5.53 -11.67 5.06
N GLU A 77 -6.75 -11.98 5.50
CA GLU A 77 -6.96 -12.99 6.55
C GLU A 77 -6.67 -14.42 6.06
N LYS A 78 -6.94 -14.72 4.78
CA LYS A 78 -6.75 -16.07 4.18
C LYS A 78 -5.28 -16.43 4.02
N VAL A 79 -4.48 -15.47 3.55
CA VAL A 79 -3.04 -15.61 3.43
C VAL A 79 -2.44 -14.97 4.66
N THR A 80 -1.95 -15.76 5.63
CA THR A 80 -1.40 -15.32 6.93
C THR A 80 -0.20 -14.37 6.79
N PHE A 81 -0.44 -13.19 6.23
CA PHE A 81 0.51 -12.14 5.98
C PHE A 81 0.72 -11.41 7.29
N THR A 82 1.97 -11.18 7.67
CA THR A 82 2.35 -10.23 8.72
C THR A 82 2.24 -8.78 8.23
N ALA A 83 1.13 -8.44 7.57
CA ALA A 83 0.81 -7.07 7.21
C ALA A 83 0.28 -6.30 8.43
N LYS A 84 0.53 -4.98 8.46
CA LYS A 84 -0.09 -4.11 9.47
C LYS A 84 -1.60 -4.06 9.23
N ALA A 85 -2.37 -3.90 10.31
CA ALA A 85 -3.81 -3.65 10.18
C ALA A 85 -4.05 -2.40 9.32
N LYS A 86 -5.01 -2.48 8.41
CA LYS A 86 -5.41 -1.36 7.56
C LYS A 86 -5.94 -0.22 8.40
N GLN A 87 -5.61 1.01 8.00
CA GLN A 87 -6.07 2.23 8.64
C GLN A 87 -6.89 3.06 7.63
N LYS A 88 -8.00 3.63 8.08
CA LYS A 88 -8.84 4.52 7.27
C LYS A 88 -8.56 5.97 7.63
N LEU A 89 -8.24 6.77 6.62
CA LEU A 89 -8.10 8.22 6.79
C LEU A 89 -9.46 8.82 7.14
N THR A 90 -9.52 9.60 8.22
CA THR A 90 -10.68 10.42 8.59
C THR A 90 -10.21 11.82 8.99
N LEU A 91 -11.15 12.72 9.28
CA LEU A 91 -10.82 14.06 9.79
C LEU A 91 -10.03 14.00 11.11
N ASP A 92 -10.36 13.03 11.97
CA ASP A 92 -9.75 12.87 13.29
C ASP A 92 -8.59 11.86 13.28
N THR A 93 -8.52 11.02 12.24
CA THR A 93 -7.56 9.91 12.14
C THR A 93 -6.63 10.10 10.94
N PRO A 94 -5.51 10.83 11.10
CA PRO A 94 -4.49 10.92 10.06
C PRO A 94 -3.74 9.59 9.89
N LEU A 95 -3.22 9.35 8.69
CA LEU A 95 -2.41 8.18 8.38
C LEU A 95 -0.92 8.49 8.48
N THR A 96 -0.12 7.52 8.89
CA THR A 96 1.33 7.57 8.70
C THR A 96 1.69 6.78 7.44
N PHE A 97 2.43 7.40 6.53
CA PHE A 97 2.86 6.77 5.28
C PHE A 97 4.31 7.14 5.00
N ASN A 98 5.23 6.18 5.08
CA ASN A 98 6.65 6.32 4.80
C ASN A 98 7.31 7.57 5.43
N GLY A 99 7.10 7.76 6.74
CA GLY A 99 7.62 8.90 7.49
C GLY A 99 6.90 10.23 7.25
N GLY A 100 5.88 10.26 6.40
CA GLY A 100 4.92 11.35 6.27
C GLY A 100 3.65 11.11 7.10
N VAL A 101 2.90 12.18 7.32
CA VAL A 101 1.56 12.17 7.92
C VAL A 101 0.57 12.71 6.89
N VAL A 102 -0.38 11.87 6.49
CA VAL A 102 -1.49 12.23 5.61
C VAL A 102 -2.68 12.63 6.47
N SER A 103 -3.24 13.81 6.23
CA SER A 103 -4.41 14.33 6.95
C SER A 103 -5.47 14.86 5.98
N LEU A 104 -6.74 14.74 6.40
CA LEU A 104 -7.90 15.26 5.68
C LEU A 104 -8.39 16.55 6.35
N THR A 105 -8.69 17.58 5.58
CA THR A 105 -9.35 18.81 6.10
C THR A 105 -10.86 18.70 5.97
N ALA A 106 -11.59 19.53 6.74
CA ALA A 106 -13.04 19.63 6.65
C ALA A 106 -13.55 20.02 5.24
N ASN A 107 -12.69 20.64 4.42
CA ASN A 107 -12.99 21.01 3.04
C ASN A 107 -12.77 19.85 2.05
N GLY A 108 -12.36 18.66 2.52
CA GLY A 108 -12.05 17.51 1.68
C GLY A 108 -10.66 17.54 1.04
N GLU A 109 -9.75 18.39 1.53
CA GLU A 109 -8.40 18.49 1.01
C GLU A 109 -7.46 17.50 1.71
N LEU A 110 -6.55 16.91 0.95
CA LEU A 110 -5.52 16.01 1.46
C LEU A 110 -4.19 16.75 1.60
N TYR A 111 -3.59 16.64 2.78
CA TYR A 111 -2.26 17.18 3.06
C TYR A 111 -1.30 16.07 3.46
N LEU A 112 -0.12 16.06 2.86
CA LEU A 112 1.02 15.24 3.28
C LEU A 112 2.08 16.15 3.90
N LYS A 113 2.41 15.93 5.17
CA LYS A 113 3.50 16.62 5.87
C LYS A 113 4.56 15.63 6.32
N GLN A 114 5.82 16.01 6.32
CA GLN A 114 6.87 15.15 6.86
C GLN A 114 6.72 15.05 8.39
N LYS A 115 6.89 13.86 8.96
CA LYS A 115 6.89 13.68 10.41
C LYS A 115 8.04 14.48 11.03
N GLY A 116 7.70 15.34 11.99
CA GLY A 116 8.69 16.20 12.65
C GLY A 116 9.04 17.49 11.90
N GLN A 117 8.41 17.77 10.76
CA GLN A 117 8.59 19.03 10.04
C GLN A 117 8.26 20.22 10.95
N GLY A 118 9.20 21.17 11.07
CA GLY A 118 9.05 22.36 11.91
C GLY A 118 9.24 22.14 13.42
N LYS A 119 9.62 20.93 13.86
CA LYS A 119 10.07 20.72 15.25
C LYS A 119 11.57 21.04 15.34
N PHE A 120 11.91 22.09 16.08
CA PHE A 120 13.30 22.30 16.49
C PHE A 120 13.68 21.23 17.52
N PRO A 121 14.87 20.61 17.43
CA PRO A 121 15.37 19.79 18.53
C PRO A 121 15.56 20.72 19.74
N MET A 122 14.88 20.41 20.84
CA MET A 122 15.22 20.96 22.16
C MET A 122 16.44 20.24 22.71
#